data_AF-A0A6V7KD09-F1
#
_entry.id   AF-A0A6V7KD09-F1
#
_cell.length_a   1.000
_cell.length_b   1.000
_cell.length_c   1.000
_cell.angle_alpha   90.00
_cell.angle_beta   90.00
_cell.angle_gamma   90.00
#
_symmetry.space_group_name_H-M   'P 1'
#
loop_
_entity.id
_entity.type
_entity.pdbx_description
1 polymer ?
#
loop_
_entity_poly.entity_id
_entity_poly.type
_entity_poly.pdbx_seq_one_letter_code
_entity_poly.pdbx_strand_id
1 'polypeptide(L)' 'YKMFGRKYQWVIMGTYTEKWWLETDGGCETAELIEALHGAILTDLLPLSTERQITISGI' A
#
# COMPACT_ATOMS: atom_id res chain seq x y z
N TYR A 1 -2.64 -5.97 -23.51
CA TYR A 1 -1.33 -5.33 -23.30
C TYR A 1 -1.09 -5.28 -21.79
N LYS A 2 0.12 -5.63 -21.30
CA LYS A 2 0.41 -5.67 -19.84
C LYS A 2 0.82 -4.27 -19.35
N MET A 3 0.14 -3.73 -18.34
CA MET A 3 0.40 -2.39 -17.78
C MET A 3 1.16 -2.46 -16.44
N PHE A 4 2.26 -3.20 -16.41
CA PHE A 4 3.12 -3.34 -15.24
C PHE A 4 4.57 -3.62 -15.66
N GLY A 5 5.50 -3.60 -14.71
CA GLY A 5 6.94 -3.78 -14.96
C GLY A 5 7.68 -2.46 -15.22
N ARG A 6 8.92 -2.55 -15.73
CA ARG A 6 9.92 -1.45 -15.73
C ARG A 6 9.52 -0.14 -16.42
N LYS A 7 8.45 -0.13 -17.23
CA LYS A 7 7.97 1.06 -17.94
C LYS A 7 6.81 1.77 -17.23
N TYR A 8 6.34 1.22 -16.11
CA TYR A 8 5.15 1.69 -15.39
C TYR A 8 5.48 1.91 -13.92
N GLN A 9 4.96 2.98 -13.35
CA GLN A 9 5.03 3.25 -11.92
C GLN A 9 3.61 3.42 -11.38
N TRP A 10 3.28 2.66 -10.35
CA TRP A 10 2.03 2.76 -9.63
C TRP A 10 2.22 3.56 -8.34
N VAL A 11 1.31 4.49 -8.09
CA VAL A 11 1.17 5.21 -6.83
C VAL A 11 -0.27 5.01 -6.36
N ILE A 12 -0.44 4.38 -5.21
CA ILE A 12 -1.75 3.91 -4.72
C ILE A 12 -1.91 4.35 -3.26
N MET A 13 -3.14 4.57 -2.81
CA MET A 13 -3.45 4.81 -1.41
C MET A 13 -3.04 3.60 -0.55
N GLY A 14 -2.33 3.84 0.53
CA GLY A 14 -1.87 2.83 1.50
C GLY A 14 -2.86 2.55 2.62
N THR A 15 -4.04 3.17 2.60
CA THR A 15 -5.08 3.07 3.64
C THR A 15 -5.82 1.73 3.67
N TYR A 16 -5.45 0.78 2.81
CA TYR A 16 -6.07 -0.55 2.75
C TYR A 16 -5.57 -1.45 3.89
N THR A 17 -6.31 -2.49 4.19
CA THR A 17 -5.87 -3.55 5.11
C THR A 17 -4.61 -4.25 4.58
N GLU A 18 -3.81 -4.79 5.50
CA GLU A 18 -2.63 -5.55 5.10
C GLU A 18 -3.00 -6.71 4.18
N LYS A 19 -2.25 -6.86 3.08
CA LYS A 19 -2.40 -7.95 2.10
C LYS A 19 -3.82 -8.05 1.51
N TRP A 20 -4.52 -6.92 1.36
CA TRP A 20 -5.85 -6.84 0.76
C TRP A 20 -5.96 -7.52 -0.62
N TRP A 21 -4.86 -7.63 -1.37
CA TRP A 21 -4.79 -8.31 -2.67
C TRP A 21 -4.85 -9.84 -2.60
N LEU A 22 -4.91 -10.44 -1.41
CA LEU A 22 -5.13 -11.87 -1.21
C LEU A 22 -6.62 -12.25 -1.24
N GLU A 23 -7.53 -11.27 -1.19
CA GLU A 23 -8.96 -11.52 -1.27
C GLU A 23 -9.32 -12.09 -2.66
N THR A 24 -10.24 -13.06 -2.68
CA THR A 24 -10.47 -13.94 -3.85
C THR A 24 -11.55 -13.44 -4.81
N ASP A 25 -12.07 -12.24 -4.60
CA ASP A 25 -13.18 -11.67 -5.38
C ASP A 25 -12.73 -10.87 -6.63
N GLY A 26 -11.42 -10.62 -6.78
CA GLY A 26 -10.86 -9.76 -7.83
C GLY A 26 -10.71 -10.37 -9.23
N GLY A 27 -11.10 -11.65 -9.42
CA GLY A 27 -11.09 -12.31 -10.74
C GLY A 27 -9.71 -12.56 -11.37
N CYS A 28 -8.63 -12.35 -10.62
CA CYS A 28 -7.26 -12.67 -10.99
C CYS A 28 -6.67 -13.65 -9.97
N GLU A 29 -5.73 -14.49 -10.39
CA GLU A 29 -4.99 -15.32 -9.45
C GLU A 29 -4.10 -14.43 -8.56
N THR A 30 -3.96 -14.82 -7.30
CA THR A 30 -3.16 -14.07 -6.33
C THR A 30 -1.71 -13.85 -6.81
N ALA A 31 -1.14 -14.84 -7.49
CA ALA A 31 0.22 -14.74 -8.03
C ALA A 31 0.35 -13.64 -9.09
N GLU A 32 -0.68 -13.45 -9.94
CA GLU A 32 -0.69 -12.41 -10.98
C GLU A 32 -0.79 -11.01 -10.36
N LEU A 33 -1.60 -10.86 -9.32
CA LEU A 33 -1.73 -9.60 -8.58
C LEU A 33 -0.41 -9.23 -7.88
N ILE A 34 0.26 -10.19 -7.25
CA ILE A 34 1.57 -9.97 -6.61
C ILE A 34 2.62 -9.52 -7.65
N GLU A 35 2.65 -10.15 -8.83
CA GLU A 35 3.55 -9.74 -9.91
C GLU A 35 3.24 -8.31 -10.40
N ALA A 36 1.97 -7.98 -10.58
CA ALA A 36 1.54 -6.67 -11.07
C ALA A 36 1.80 -5.53 -10.07
N LEU A 37 1.67 -5.80 -8.76
CA LEU A 37 1.90 -4.84 -7.67
C LEU A 37 3.39 -4.64 -7.34
N HIS A 38 4.28 -5.46 -7.91
CA HIS A 38 5.70 -5.36 -7.61
C HIS A 38 6.26 -3.97 -7.95
N GLY A 39 6.79 -3.28 -6.95
CA GLY A 39 7.35 -1.93 -7.07
C GLY A 39 6.33 -0.80 -6.99
N ALA A 40 5.06 -1.08 -6.65
CA ALA A 40 4.09 -0.04 -6.35
C ALA A 40 4.49 0.77 -5.10
N ILE A 41 4.27 2.07 -5.14
CA ILE A 41 4.44 2.96 -4.00
C ILE A 41 3.08 3.14 -3.34
N LEU A 42 2.97 2.74 -2.07
CA LEU A 42 1.78 2.96 -1.26
C LEU A 42 1.97 4.21 -0.41
N THR A 43 1.02 5.13 -0.48
CA THR A 43 1.05 6.39 0.27
C THR A 43 -0.03 6.42 1.33
N ASP A 44 0.35 6.56 2.60
CA ASP A 44 -0.58 6.71 3.72
C ASP A 44 -0.16 7.88 4.61
N LEU A 45 -1.10 8.35 5.43
CA LEU A 45 -0.83 9.31 6.49
C LEU A 45 -0.25 8.57 7.70
N LEU A 46 0.74 9.17 8.33
CA LEU A 46 1.25 8.66 9.59
C LEU A 46 0.25 9.05 10.72
N PRO A 47 -0.44 8.09 11.36
CA PRO A 47 -1.51 8.41 12.32
C PRO A 47 -0.97 8.99 13.64
N LEU A 48 0.27 8.67 13.98
CA LEU A 48 0.95 9.17 15.18
C LEU A 48 2.40 9.49 14.84
N SER A 49 2.87 10.66 15.26
CA SER A 49 4.27 11.05 15.07
C SER A 49 5.21 9.99 15.65
N THR A 50 6.25 9.64 14.89
CA THR A 50 7.35 8.80 15.36
C THR A 50 8.41 9.58 16.12
N GLU A 51 8.28 10.92 16.19
CA GLU A 51 9.19 11.77 16.95
C GLU A 51 8.99 11.60 18.46
N ARG A 52 10.09 11.46 19.19
CA ARG A 52 10.08 11.48 20.66
C ARG A 52 10.11 12.92 21.18
N GLN A 53 9.05 13.68 20.93
CA GLN A 53 8.86 14.96 21.59
C GLN A 53 7.99 14.76 22.85
N ILE A 54 8.41 15.36 23.97
CA ILE A 54 7.61 15.38 25.19
C ILE A 54 6.42 16.29 24.92
N THR A 55 5.29 15.71 24.51
CA THR A 55 4.03 16.43 24.40
C THR A 55 3.40 16.49 25.79
N ILE A 56 3.09 17.70 26.26
CA ILE A 56 2.25 17.86 27.44
C ILE A 56 0.84 17.45 27.01
N SER A 57 0.41 16.24 27.39
CA SER A 57 -1.02 15.90 27.33
C SER A 57 -1.72 16.74 28.40
N GLY A 58 -2.58 17.67 27.97
CA GLY A 58 -3.32 18.55 28.89
C GLY A 58 -4.38 17.80 29.69
N ILE A 59 -4.37 18.08 31.01
CA ILE A 59 -5.29 17.81 32.15
C ILE A 59 -6.03 16.47 32.26
#